data_AF-A0A5K8A4H0-F1
#
_entry.id   AF-A0A5K8A4H0-F1
#
_cell.length_a   1.000
_cell.length_b   1.000
_cell.length_c   1.000
_cell.angle_alpha   90.00
_cell.angle_beta   90.00
_cell.angle_gamma   90.00
#
_symmetry.space_group_name_H-M   'P 1'
#
loop_
_entity.id
_entity.type
_entity.pdbx_description
1 polymer ?
#
loop_
_entity_poly.entity_id
_entity_poly.type
_entity_poly.pdbx_seq_one_letter_code
_entity_poly.pdbx_strand_id
1 'polypeptide(L)'
;MDKKANDTFAFDLENRLDDFFSDELPPQENPAAEPAAAKVSELPLEDLKSTILAIDWEITDDALDAFIHQVDKLADRYSADKVIQSLLKILKSLGKYIRQKKSNAHPDTIKRIMAVYSTLEAVVGNDDLSQTEKKQLLQEEVNQFKMLKAKIVERKPASSAAPQAPKANAATGIEAVIQAIDDLKSLMVTELDAIRKEIGQLRKK
;
A
#
# COMPACT_ATOMS: atom_id res chain seq x y z
N MET A 1 26.32 -29.06 8.62
CA MET A 1 27.12 -28.44 7.55
C MET A 1 26.10 -28.05 6.48
N ASP A 2 25.44 -26.90 6.56
CA ASP A 2 24.22 -26.65 5.77
C ASP A 2 24.12 -25.19 5.30
N LYS A 3 25.15 -24.69 4.63
CA LYS A 3 25.14 -23.36 3.97
C LYS A 3 25.15 -23.41 2.44
N LYS A 4 25.23 -24.60 1.83
CA LYS A 4 25.44 -24.74 0.38
C LYS A 4 24.17 -24.68 -0.48
N ALA A 5 22.98 -24.73 0.11
CA ALA A 5 21.72 -24.71 -0.65
C ALA A 5 21.16 -23.29 -0.86
N ASN A 6 21.46 -22.35 0.05
CA ASN A 6 20.91 -21.00 -0.02
C ASN A 6 21.62 -20.12 -1.07
N ASP A 7 22.92 -20.33 -1.30
CA ASP A 7 23.67 -19.60 -2.33
C ASP A 7 23.26 -20.01 -3.75
N THR A 8 22.86 -21.27 -3.97
CA THR A 8 22.42 -21.74 -5.29
C THR A 8 21.13 -21.07 -5.73
N PHE A 9 20.18 -20.86 -4.80
CA PHE A 9 18.93 -20.16 -5.10
C PHE A 9 19.13 -18.66 -5.33
N ALA A 10 20.04 -18.03 -4.59
CA ALA A 10 20.35 -16.61 -4.76
C ALA A 10 21.01 -16.36 -6.13
N PHE A 11 21.97 -17.20 -6.51
CA PHE A 11 22.67 -17.09 -7.79
C PHE A 11 21.77 -17.39 -9.00
N ASP A 12 20.85 -18.36 -8.88
CA ASP A 12 19.91 -18.69 -9.95
C ASP A 12 18.85 -17.59 -10.17
N LEU A 13 18.44 -16.92 -9.09
CA LEU A 13 17.53 -15.78 -9.16
C LEU A 13 18.19 -14.56 -9.81
N GLU A 14 19.47 -14.32 -9.51
CA GLU A 14 20.22 -13.17 -10.01
C GLU A 14 20.54 -13.31 -11.51
N ASN A 15 20.91 -14.52 -11.97
CA ASN A 15 21.09 -14.79 -13.39
C ASN A 15 19.76 -14.71 -14.17
N ARG A 16 18.65 -15.18 -13.60
CA ARG A 16 17.35 -15.14 -14.26
C ARG A 16 16.78 -13.72 -14.34
N LEU A 17 17.16 -12.85 -13.40
CA LEU A 17 16.88 -11.41 -13.48
C LEU A 17 17.69 -10.77 -14.60
N ASP A 18 18.99 -11.05 -14.68
CA ASP A 18 19.87 -10.49 -15.71
C ASP A 18 19.42 -10.90 -17.13
N ASP A 19 19.00 -12.15 -17.32
CA ASP A 19 18.51 -12.68 -18.61
C ASP A 19 17.14 -12.10 -19.03
N PHE A 20 16.32 -11.69 -18.06
CA PHE A 20 15.01 -11.06 -18.31
C PHE A 20 15.11 -9.56 -18.61
N PHE A 21 16.18 -8.91 -18.13
CA PHE A 21 16.48 -7.49 -18.39
C PHE A 21 17.49 -7.28 -19.52
N SER A 22 18.21 -8.33 -19.94
CA SER A 22 19.12 -8.34 -21.10
C SER A 22 18.40 -8.66 -22.40
N ASP A 23 17.23 -8.07 -22.63
CA ASP A 23 16.60 -8.03 -23.95
C ASP A 23 17.45 -7.13 -24.88
N GLU A 24 18.64 -7.64 -25.24
CA GLU A 24 19.37 -7.23 -26.43
C GLU A 24 18.52 -7.61 -27.63
N LEU A 25 17.77 -6.62 -28.10
CA LEU A 25 17.32 -6.54 -29.49
C LEU A 25 18.47 -6.95 -30.44
N PRO A 26 18.19 -7.73 -31.49
CA PRO A 26 19.23 -8.16 -32.42
C PRO A 26 19.94 -6.96 -33.08
N PRO A 27 21.23 -7.06 -33.42
CA PRO A 27 21.99 -5.95 -34.00
C PRO A 27 21.42 -5.60 -35.38
N GLN A 28 20.77 -4.44 -35.48
CA GLN A 28 20.40 -3.85 -36.77
C GLN A 28 21.52 -2.91 -37.22
N GLU A 29 22.36 -3.40 -38.13
CA GLU A 29 23.31 -2.55 -38.87
C GLU A 29 22.53 -1.63 -39.84
N ASN A 30 22.65 -0.33 -39.62
CA ASN A 30 22.05 0.77 -40.39
C ASN A 30 22.73 0.89 -41.78
N PRO A 31 22.01 1.29 -42.85
CA PRO A 31 22.21 2.68 -43.26
C PRO A 31 20.99 3.35 -43.94
N ALA A 32 20.89 4.66 -43.67
CA ALA A 32 20.30 5.72 -44.49
C ALA A 32 18.97 6.32 -44.00
N ALA A 33 19.13 7.49 -43.36
CA ALA A 33 18.32 8.69 -43.50
C ALA A 33 16.79 8.56 -43.52
N GLU A 34 16.16 8.86 -42.39
CA GLU A 34 15.25 10.00 -42.22
C GLU A 34 15.08 10.29 -40.71
N PRO A 35 14.92 11.56 -40.28
CA PRO A 35 14.80 11.91 -38.88
C PRO A 35 13.38 11.58 -38.42
N ALA A 36 13.15 10.30 -38.11
CA ALA A 36 11.91 9.86 -37.51
C ALA A 36 11.85 10.39 -36.08
N ALA A 37 11.20 11.55 -35.96
CA ALA A 37 10.47 12.05 -34.82
C ALA A 37 10.81 11.37 -33.48
N ALA A 38 11.47 12.12 -32.62
CA ALA A 38 11.09 12.22 -31.22
C ALA A 38 9.69 11.62 -30.95
N LYS A 39 9.62 10.36 -30.49
CA LYS A 39 8.50 9.86 -29.69
C LYS A 39 8.55 10.56 -28.33
N VAL A 40 8.42 11.88 -28.36
CA VAL A 40 8.12 12.67 -27.18
C VAL A 40 6.60 12.58 -27.05
N SER A 41 6.12 11.91 -25.99
CA SER A 41 4.72 11.78 -25.54
C SER A 41 4.02 10.44 -25.80
N GLU A 42 4.56 9.32 -25.32
CA GLU A 42 3.72 8.14 -25.02
C GLU A 42 3.04 8.37 -23.66
N LEU A 43 1.80 8.87 -23.71
CA LEU A 43 0.84 9.07 -22.60
C LEU A 43 1.24 10.05 -21.47
N PRO A 44 0.58 11.23 -21.35
CA PRO A 44 0.79 12.21 -20.27
C PRO A 44 0.60 11.70 -18.83
N LEU A 45 0.12 10.47 -18.66
CA LEU A 45 -0.30 9.89 -17.38
C LEU A 45 0.65 8.82 -16.84
N GLU A 46 1.66 8.38 -17.62
CA GLU A 46 2.58 7.30 -17.21
C GLU A 46 3.34 7.62 -15.92
N ASP A 47 3.84 8.85 -15.78
CA ASP A 47 4.51 9.29 -14.55
C ASP A 47 3.61 9.12 -13.31
N LEU A 48 2.32 9.43 -13.47
CA LEU A 48 1.32 9.30 -12.42
C LEU A 48 1.05 7.83 -12.10
N LYS A 49 1.00 6.96 -13.10
CA LYS A 49 0.84 5.52 -12.94
C LYS A 49 1.99 4.90 -12.15
N SER A 50 3.22 5.21 -12.55
CA SER A 50 4.43 4.73 -11.88
C SER A 50 4.44 5.14 -10.41
N THR A 51 4.02 6.37 -10.13
CA THR A 51 3.94 6.88 -8.75
C THR A 51 2.83 6.22 -7.93
N ILE A 52 1.66 5.95 -8.53
CA ILE A 52 0.57 5.20 -7.88
C ILE A 52 1.03 3.78 -7.52
N LEU A 53 1.74 3.11 -8.42
CA LEU A 53 2.29 1.78 -8.16
C LEU A 53 3.30 1.82 -7.01
N ALA A 54 4.22 2.79 -7.02
CA ALA A 54 5.16 2.97 -5.91
C ALA A 54 4.44 3.11 -4.55
N ILE A 55 3.33 3.85 -4.50
CA ILE A 55 2.49 4.00 -3.28
C ILE A 55 1.82 2.68 -2.86
N ASP A 56 1.43 1.84 -3.82
CA ASP A 56 0.84 0.52 -3.54
C ASP A 56 1.85 -0.44 -2.90
N TRP A 57 3.11 -0.37 -3.33
CA TRP A 57 4.21 -1.13 -2.74
C TRP A 57 4.63 -0.58 -1.37
N GLU A 58 4.85 0.73 -1.28
CA GLU A 58 5.25 1.40 -0.04
C GLU A 58 4.71 2.84 0.02
N ILE A 59 4.01 3.16 1.11
CA ILE A 59 3.51 4.51 1.35
C ILE A 59 4.64 5.35 1.96
N THR A 60 5.37 6.09 1.11
CA THR A 60 6.40 7.05 1.54
C THR A 60 5.93 8.50 1.36
N ASP A 61 6.50 9.43 2.16
CA ASP A 61 6.18 10.85 2.04
C ASP A 61 6.58 11.42 0.66
N ASP A 62 7.74 11.00 0.16
CA ASP A 62 8.27 11.45 -1.13
C ASP A 62 7.38 10.99 -2.30
N ALA A 63 6.92 9.74 -2.29
CA ALA A 63 6.01 9.23 -3.32
C ALA A 63 4.65 9.95 -3.28
N LEU A 64 4.13 10.27 -2.08
CA LEU A 64 2.88 11.02 -1.94
C LEU A 64 3.01 12.48 -2.38
N ASP A 65 4.14 13.12 -2.11
CA ASP A 65 4.39 14.49 -2.58
C ASP A 65 4.58 14.51 -4.10
N ALA A 66 5.32 13.56 -4.68
CA ALA A 66 5.42 13.39 -6.13
C ALA A 66 4.04 13.19 -6.77
N PHE A 67 3.20 12.32 -6.19
CA PHE A 67 1.83 12.08 -6.66
C PHE A 67 0.99 13.36 -6.65
N ILE A 68 0.99 14.12 -5.54
CA ILE A 68 0.22 15.36 -5.43
C ILE A 68 0.72 16.40 -6.44
N HIS A 69 2.03 16.53 -6.62
CA HIS A 69 2.63 17.45 -7.59
C HIS A 69 2.29 17.09 -9.04
N GLN A 70 2.34 15.80 -9.40
CA GLN A 70 1.97 15.34 -10.73
C GLN A 70 0.48 15.56 -11.02
N VAL A 71 -0.40 15.29 -10.04
CA VAL A 71 -1.83 15.58 -10.17
C VAL A 71 -2.09 17.07 -10.39
N ASP A 72 -1.34 17.96 -9.71
CA ASP A 72 -1.47 19.41 -9.89
C ASP A 72 -0.99 19.86 -11.27
N LYS A 73 0.14 19.35 -11.74
CA LYS A 73 0.64 19.61 -13.10
C LYS A 73 -0.36 19.15 -14.17
N LEU A 74 -0.99 17.99 -13.97
CA LEU A 74 -2.04 17.48 -14.85
C LEU A 74 -3.32 18.32 -14.78
N ALA A 75 -3.67 18.84 -13.60
CA ALA A 75 -4.81 19.74 -13.46
C ALA A 75 -4.57 21.05 -14.23
N ASP A 76 -3.36 21.58 -14.25
CA ASP A 76 -3.09 22.77 -15.07
C ASP A 76 -3.18 22.46 -16.57
N ARG A 77 -2.64 21.29 -16.99
CA ARG A 77 -2.65 20.84 -18.39
C ARG A 77 -4.06 20.59 -18.94
N TYR A 78 -4.96 19.99 -18.15
CA TYR A 78 -6.31 19.63 -18.56
C TYR A 78 -7.37 20.63 -18.04
N SER A 79 -7.02 21.91 -17.90
CA SER A 79 -7.91 22.96 -17.36
C SER A 79 -9.19 23.20 -18.17
N ALA A 80 -9.18 22.82 -19.45
CA ALA A 80 -10.33 22.95 -20.35
C ALA A 80 -11.48 21.96 -20.05
N ASP A 81 -11.17 20.73 -19.62
CA ASP A 81 -12.16 19.67 -19.42
C ASP A 81 -12.57 19.54 -17.94
N LYS A 82 -13.82 19.91 -17.64
CA LYS A 82 -14.36 19.88 -16.26
C LYS A 82 -14.47 18.48 -15.68
N VAL A 83 -14.61 17.45 -16.50
CA VAL A 83 -14.68 16.05 -16.05
C VAL A 83 -13.31 15.62 -15.57
N ILE A 84 -12.28 15.81 -16.40
CA ILE A 84 -10.89 15.50 -16.06
C ILE A 84 -10.44 16.25 -14.80
N GLN A 85 -10.77 17.55 -14.71
CA GLN A 85 -10.52 18.35 -13.51
C GLN A 85 -11.13 17.75 -12.25
N SER A 86 -12.33 17.18 -12.36
CA SER A 86 -13.03 16.61 -11.20
C SER A 86 -12.41 15.29 -10.77
N LEU A 87 -12.00 14.43 -11.71
CA LEU A 87 -11.26 13.20 -11.42
C LEU A 87 -9.91 13.50 -10.75
N LEU A 88 -9.17 14.48 -11.26
CA LEU A 88 -7.89 14.92 -10.67
C LEU A 88 -8.08 15.50 -9.26
N LYS A 89 -9.17 16.24 -9.01
CA LYS A 89 -9.52 16.70 -7.65
C LYS A 89 -9.79 15.55 -6.68
N ILE A 90 -10.46 14.48 -7.14
CA ILE A 90 -10.68 13.28 -6.34
C ILE A 90 -9.34 12.64 -6.00
N LEU A 91 -8.47 12.41 -7.00
CA LEU A 91 -7.11 11.88 -6.81
C LEU A 91 -6.31 12.70 -5.79
N LYS A 92 -6.28 14.03 -5.96
CA LYS A 92 -5.60 14.94 -5.02
C LYS A 92 -6.13 14.80 -3.60
N SER A 93 -7.45 14.69 -3.43
CA SER A 93 -8.08 14.55 -2.11
C SER A 93 -7.72 13.22 -1.44
N LEU A 94 -7.65 12.14 -2.21
CA LEU A 94 -7.26 10.81 -1.73
C LEU A 94 -5.77 10.80 -1.36
N GLY A 95 -4.89 11.34 -2.21
CA GLY A 95 -3.45 11.47 -1.90
C GLY A 95 -3.19 12.28 -0.63
N LYS A 96 -3.88 13.42 -0.46
CA LYS A 96 -3.79 14.21 0.79
C LYS A 96 -4.28 13.45 2.01
N TYR A 97 -5.34 12.66 1.87
CA TYR A 97 -5.84 11.82 2.95
C TYR A 97 -4.83 10.75 3.36
N ILE A 98 -4.22 10.06 2.38
CA ILE A 98 -3.14 9.10 2.64
C ILE A 98 -1.96 9.80 3.29
N ARG A 99 -1.55 11.00 2.84
CA ARG A 99 -0.46 11.75 3.48
C ARG A 99 -0.73 12.09 4.94
N GLN A 100 -1.97 12.44 5.29
CA GLN A 100 -2.34 12.75 6.67
C GLN A 100 -2.45 11.52 7.56
N LYS A 101 -2.79 10.36 7.01
CA LYS A 101 -3.05 9.12 7.77
C LYS A 101 -1.95 8.07 7.65
N LYS A 102 -1.11 8.14 6.63
CA LYS A 102 -0.04 7.20 6.26
C LYS A 102 -0.52 5.76 6.40
N SER A 103 0.17 4.95 7.20
CA SER A 103 -0.15 3.56 7.50
C SER A 103 -1.54 3.35 8.14
N ASN A 104 -2.16 4.41 8.68
CA ASN A 104 -3.52 4.36 9.23
C ASN A 104 -4.60 4.75 8.21
N ALA A 105 -4.24 4.98 6.94
CA ALA A 105 -5.22 5.23 5.89
C ALA A 105 -6.11 3.99 5.69
N HIS A 106 -7.33 4.20 5.23
CA HIS A 106 -8.24 3.08 4.98
C HIS A 106 -7.68 2.24 3.81
N PRO A 107 -7.61 0.89 3.90
CA PRO A 107 -6.99 0.06 2.86
C PRO A 107 -7.63 0.25 1.48
N ASP A 108 -8.95 0.47 1.44
CA ASP A 108 -9.67 0.76 0.18
C ASP A 108 -9.32 2.12 -0.46
N THR A 109 -8.56 2.99 0.21
CA THR A 109 -8.17 4.30 -0.36
C THR A 109 -7.26 4.14 -1.55
N ILE A 110 -6.26 3.25 -1.47
CA ILE A 110 -5.32 3.00 -2.57
C ILE A 110 -6.06 2.37 -3.76
N LYS A 111 -6.92 1.37 -3.49
CA LYS A 111 -7.81 0.79 -4.51
C LYS A 111 -8.66 1.85 -5.21
N ARG A 112 -9.15 2.84 -4.44
CA ARG A 112 -9.94 3.95 -4.97
C ARG A 112 -9.11 4.91 -5.82
N ILE A 113 -7.84 5.15 -5.48
CA ILE A 113 -6.91 5.92 -6.32
C ILE A 113 -6.71 5.22 -7.67
N MET A 114 -6.44 3.91 -7.66
CA MET A 114 -6.26 3.13 -8.89
C MET A 114 -7.50 3.18 -9.78
N ALA A 115 -8.70 2.99 -9.22
CA ALA A 115 -9.95 3.05 -9.99
C ALA A 115 -10.19 4.43 -10.65
N VAL A 116 -9.91 5.52 -9.91
CA VAL A 116 -10.04 6.89 -10.47
C VAL A 116 -9.00 7.13 -11.54
N TYR A 117 -7.78 6.62 -11.35
CA TYR A 117 -6.72 6.71 -12.35
C TYR A 117 -7.10 5.95 -13.64
N SER A 118 -7.61 4.72 -13.54
CA SER A 118 -8.07 3.96 -14.71
C SER A 118 -9.20 4.68 -15.46
N THR A 119 -10.14 5.30 -14.72
CA THR A 119 -11.19 6.12 -15.34
C THR A 119 -10.60 7.36 -16.03
N LEU A 120 -9.59 7.99 -15.42
CA LEU A 120 -8.88 9.12 -16.02
C LEU A 120 -8.14 8.72 -17.29
N GLU A 121 -7.42 7.59 -17.29
CA GLU A 121 -6.79 7.01 -18.49
C GLU A 121 -7.82 6.78 -19.60
N ALA A 122 -8.97 6.18 -19.26
CA ALA A 122 -10.02 5.92 -20.24
C ALA A 122 -10.61 7.21 -20.84
N VAL A 123 -10.80 8.25 -20.03
CA VAL A 123 -11.37 9.54 -20.46
C VAL A 123 -10.37 10.37 -21.28
N VAL A 124 -9.08 10.28 -20.98
CA VAL A 124 -8.00 10.99 -21.68
C VAL A 124 -7.57 10.25 -22.96
N GLY A 125 -7.59 8.92 -22.94
CA GLY A 125 -7.16 8.07 -24.05
C GLY A 125 -8.23 7.81 -25.12
N ASN A 126 -9.52 8.05 -24.81
CA ASN A 126 -10.61 7.87 -25.77
C ASN A 126 -11.28 9.22 -26.09
N ASP A 127 -10.95 9.78 -27.26
CA ASP A 127 -11.59 10.98 -27.78
C ASP A 127 -13.04 10.72 -28.28
N ASP A 128 -13.40 9.46 -28.56
CA ASP A 128 -14.74 9.06 -29.02
C ASP A 128 -15.81 9.07 -27.92
N LEU A 129 -15.41 9.14 -26.64
CA LEU A 129 -16.36 9.18 -25.52
C LEU A 129 -17.14 10.49 -25.53
N SER A 130 -18.46 10.40 -25.60
CA SER A 130 -19.32 11.56 -25.52
C SER A 130 -19.20 12.26 -24.16
N GLN A 131 -19.48 13.55 -24.14
CA GLN A 131 -19.50 14.32 -22.88
C GLN A 131 -20.52 13.79 -21.86
N THR A 132 -21.56 13.06 -22.30
CA THR A 132 -22.53 12.41 -21.42
C THR A 132 -21.92 11.19 -20.74
N GLU A 133 -21.21 10.34 -21.49
CA GLU A 133 -20.53 9.16 -20.96
C GLU A 133 -19.41 9.54 -19.98
N LYS A 134 -18.59 10.55 -20.34
CA LYS A 134 -17.56 11.11 -19.45
C LYS A 134 -18.14 11.57 -18.11
N LYS A 135 -19.31 12.20 -18.13
CA LYS A 135 -20.02 12.63 -16.91
C LYS A 135 -20.58 11.46 -16.10
N GLN A 136 -21.09 10.42 -16.75
CA GLN A 136 -21.59 9.22 -16.07
C GLN A 136 -20.47 8.51 -15.31
N LEU A 137 -19.32 8.32 -15.97
CA LEU A 137 -18.12 7.77 -15.34
C LEU A 137 -17.70 8.61 -14.12
N LEU A 138 -17.63 9.93 -14.27
CA LEU A 138 -17.33 10.81 -13.14
C LEU A 138 -18.35 10.68 -12.00
N GLN A 139 -19.64 10.58 -12.32
CA GLN A 139 -20.68 10.47 -11.30
C GLN A 139 -20.56 9.17 -10.49
N GLU A 140 -20.26 8.07 -11.15
CA GLU A 140 -19.95 6.79 -10.49
C GLU A 140 -18.75 6.94 -9.56
N GLU A 141 -17.66 7.54 -10.05
CA GLU A 141 -16.45 7.76 -9.27
C GLU A 141 -16.68 8.67 -8.06
N VAL A 142 -17.49 9.72 -8.21
CA VAL A 142 -17.91 10.59 -7.10
C VAL A 142 -18.75 9.84 -6.08
N ASN A 143 -19.66 8.96 -6.50
CA ASN A 143 -20.48 8.16 -5.60
C ASN A 143 -19.63 7.18 -4.79
N GLN A 144 -18.71 6.47 -5.45
CA GLN A 144 -17.78 5.56 -4.77
C GLN A 144 -16.86 6.31 -3.79
N PHE A 145 -16.39 7.51 -4.16
CA PHE A 145 -15.65 8.37 -3.25
C PHE A 145 -16.48 8.78 -2.02
N LYS A 146 -17.76 9.12 -2.20
CA LYS A 146 -18.67 9.42 -1.07
C LYS A 146 -18.89 8.21 -0.18
N MET A 147 -19.06 7.01 -0.76
CA MET A 147 -19.20 5.77 0.01
C MET A 147 -17.93 5.47 0.82
N LEU A 148 -16.74 5.65 0.24
CA LEU A 148 -15.48 5.53 0.96
C LEU A 148 -15.40 6.54 2.11
N LYS A 149 -15.77 7.80 1.87
CA LYS A 149 -15.83 8.82 2.93
C LYS A 149 -16.77 8.42 4.06
N ALA A 150 -17.96 7.91 3.73
CA ALA A 150 -18.91 7.41 4.73
C ALA A 150 -18.28 6.28 5.56
N LYS A 151 -17.68 5.27 4.92
CA LYS A 151 -16.96 4.18 5.61
C LYS A 151 -15.84 4.68 6.52
N ILE A 152 -15.08 5.70 6.10
CA ILE A 152 -14.02 6.32 6.92
C ILE A 152 -14.62 7.01 8.15
N VAL A 153 -15.76 7.69 8.01
CA VAL A 153 -16.45 8.38 9.12
C VAL A 153 -17.19 7.39 10.02
N GLU A 154 -17.80 6.34 9.49
CA GLU A 154 -18.46 5.27 10.26
C GLU A 154 -17.47 4.38 11.01
N ARG A 155 -16.22 4.31 10.57
CA ARG A 155 -15.10 3.76 11.37
C ARG A 155 -14.57 4.73 12.42
N LYS A 156 -15.06 5.98 12.44
CA LYS A 156 -14.72 7.00 13.43
C LYS A 156 -15.44 6.87 14.79
N PRO A 157 -15.99 5.70 15.17
CA PRO A 157 -16.10 5.30 16.57
C PRO A 157 -15.31 3.99 16.83
N ALA A 158 -14.03 3.93 16.44
CA ALA A 158 -13.14 2.85 16.91
C ALA A 158 -11.63 3.15 16.88
N SER A 159 -11.16 4.25 16.28
CA SER A 159 -9.76 4.70 16.44
C SER A 159 -9.57 5.69 17.60
N SER A 160 -10.46 5.59 18.59
CA SER A 160 -10.19 5.94 19.99
C SER A 160 -10.56 4.76 20.90
N ALA A 161 -10.48 3.54 20.37
CA ALA A 161 -10.19 2.36 21.17
C ALA A 161 -8.69 2.05 20.97
N ALA A 162 -7.79 2.84 21.55
CA ALA A 162 -7.01 2.28 22.66
C ALA A 162 -7.86 1.24 23.42
N PRO A 163 -7.38 0.02 23.67
CA PRO A 163 -8.00 -0.82 24.70
C PRO A 163 -8.25 0.10 25.89
N GLN A 164 -9.53 0.31 26.25
CA GLN A 164 -9.85 0.97 27.49
C GLN A 164 -9.29 0.05 28.56
N ALA A 165 -8.05 0.34 28.95
CA ALA A 165 -7.58 0.03 30.27
C ALA A 165 -8.64 0.63 31.20
N PRO A 166 -9.35 -0.18 32.01
CA PRO A 166 -10.22 0.37 33.02
C PRO A 166 -9.40 1.35 33.84
N LYS A 167 -9.95 2.55 34.07
CA LYS A 167 -9.41 3.47 35.07
C LYS A 167 -9.47 2.75 36.41
N ALA A 168 -8.36 2.12 36.77
CA ALA A 168 -8.08 1.60 38.09
C ALA A 168 -6.68 2.11 38.43
N ASN A 169 -6.65 3.04 39.39
CA ASN A 169 -5.52 3.43 40.24
C ASN A 169 -4.11 3.13 39.70
N ALA A 170 -3.32 4.20 39.52
CA ALA A 170 -1.90 4.15 39.18
C ALA A 170 -0.98 3.48 40.25
N ALA A 171 -1.52 2.65 41.13
CA ALA A 171 -0.78 1.82 42.08
C ALA A 171 -0.82 0.32 41.73
N THR A 172 -1.77 -0.17 40.93
CA THR A 172 -2.03 -1.62 40.77
C THR A 172 -1.25 -2.31 39.65
N GLY A 173 -0.58 -1.58 38.76
CA GLY A 173 0.07 -2.18 37.58
C GLY A 173 1.32 -3.00 37.93
N ILE A 174 2.15 -2.50 38.85
CA ILE A 174 3.38 -3.18 39.25
C ILE A 174 3.06 -4.32 40.22
N GLU A 175 2.14 -4.12 41.16
CA GLU A 175 1.70 -5.18 42.09
C GLU A 175 0.99 -6.33 41.37
N ALA A 176 0.15 -6.07 40.37
CA ALA A 176 -0.50 -7.12 39.59
C ALA A 176 0.51 -7.93 38.75
N VAL A 177 1.55 -7.27 38.23
CA VAL A 177 2.63 -7.96 37.52
C VAL A 177 3.48 -8.79 38.49
N ILE A 178 3.78 -8.27 39.68
CA ILE A 178 4.49 -9.02 40.72
C ILE A 178 3.68 -10.24 41.16
N GLN A 179 2.37 -10.09 41.38
CA GLN A 179 1.50 -11.21 41.75
C GLN A 179 1.43 -12.27 40.65
N ALA A 180 1.30 -11.86 39.38
CA ALA A 180 1.31 -12.80 38.27
C ALA A 180 2.64 -13.56 38.14
N ILE A 181 3.76 -12.90 38.46
CA ILE A 181 5.08 -13.55 38.48
C ILE A 181 5.17 -14.56 39.63
N ASP A 182 4.65 -14.25 40.82
CA ASP A 182 4.69 -15.16 41.96
C ASP A 182 3.72 -16.35 41.82
N ASP A 183 2.54 -16.14 41.23
CA ASP A 183 1.62 -17.22 40.89
C ASP A 183 2.25 -18.18 39.87
N LEU A 184 2.93 -17.66 38.86
CA LEU A 184 3.66 -18.46 37.87
C LEU A 184 4.80 -19.26 38.52
N LYS A 185 5.55 -18.67 39.45
CA LYS A 185 6.59 -19.39 40.21
C LYS A 185 6.00 -20.53 41.03
N SER A 186 4.89 -20.30 41.73
CA SER A 186 4.25 -21.31 42.56
C SER A 186 3.75 -22.50 41.72
N LEU A 187 3.20 -22.20 40.54
CA LEU A 187 2.74 -23.23 39.60
C LEU A 187 3.93 -24.03 39.05
N MET A 188 5.02 -23.37 38.66
CA MET A 188 6.23 -24.05 38.19
C MET A 188 6.87 -24.95 39.24
N VAL A 189 6.93 -24.52 40.51
CA VAL A 189 7.48 -25.35 41.60
C VAL A 189 6.61 -26.59 41.82
N THR A 190 5.29 -26.44 41.78
CA THR A 190 4.35 -27.56 41.95
C THR A 190 4.49 -28.59 40.83
N GLU A 191 4.56 -28.13 39.58
CA GLU A 191 4.76 -29.00 38.41
C GLU A 191 6.14 -29.68 38.44
N LEU A 192 7.20 -28.94 38.82
CA LEU A 192 8.55 -29.52 38.93
C LEU A 192 8.65 -30.57 40.04
N ASP A 193 7.99 -30.38 41.18
CA ASP A 193 7.95 -31.39 42.24
C ASP A 193 7.11 -32.60 41.84
N ALA A 194 6.01 -32.41 41.11
CA ALA A 194 5.23 -33.50 40.54
C ALA A 194 6.09 -34.35 39.58
N ILE A 195 6.79 -33.69 38.65
CA ILE A 195 7.69 -34.34 37.68
C ILE A 195 8.84 -35.05 38.40
N ARG A 196 9.45 -34.42 39.42
CA ARG A 196 10.52 -35.05 40.21
C ARG A 196 10.03 -36.31 40.94
N LYS A 197 8.82 -36.27 41.48
CA LYS A 197 8.21 -37.42 42.17
C LYS A 197 7.90 -38.55 41.20
N GLU A 198 7.44 -38.23 40.00
CA GLU A 198 7.15 -39.19 38.93
C GLU A 198 8.43 -39.86 38.39
N ILE A 199 9.49 -39.07 38.15
CA ILE A 199 10.83 -39.58 37.79
C ILE A 199 11.40 -40.47 38.91
N GLY A 200 11.19 -40.11 40.18
CA GLY A 200 11.62 -40.91 41.33
C GLY A 200 10.90 -42.26 41.45
N GLN A 201 9.65 -42.35 41.03
CA GLN A 201 8.87 -43.59 40.98
C GLN A 201 9.29 -44.48 39.81
N LEU A 202 9.59 -43.89 38.65
CA LEU A 202 10.12 -44.60 37.47
C LEU A 202 11.51 -45.21 37.71
N ARG A 203 12.30 -44.64 38.62
CA ARG A 203 13.66 -45.10 38.94
C ARG A 203 13.74 -46.18 40.02
N LYS A 204 12.62 -46.51 40.69
CA LYS A 204 12.51 -47.55 41.73
C LYS A 204 11.82 -48.83 41.23
N LYS A 205 11.52 -48.90 39.93
CA LYS A 205 10.99 -50.07 39.24
C LYS A 205 12.10 -50.69 38.40
#